data_AF-A0A382QHP7-F1
#
_entry.id   AF-A0A382QHP7-F1
#
_cell.length_a   1.000
_cell.length_b   1.000
_cell.length_c   1.000
_cell.angle_alpha   90.00
_cell.angle_beta   90.00
_cell.angle_gamma   90.00
#
_symmetry.space_group_name_H-M   'P 1'
#
loop_
_entity.id
_entity.type
_entity.pdbx_description
1 polymer ?
#
loop_
_entity_poly.entity_id
_entity_poly.type
_entity_poly.pdbx_seq_one_letter_code
_entity_poly.pdbx_strand_id
1 'polypeptide(L)'
;MSVAIASPPKATTREFIRKGQPPTEDYRELLFDLEAKGELEVQRVPEPFVEVETKYGRKKKVPLEYTWHHKSCGQCGHIPGYSTAIFWLNRQFNKDYHDPKDQSSCTAWNYYASSTSNSAAQAVVAIRNFAQAKLDGYFPLIHCGTSYGHYKEVREEILHHRKLRDQVRKVMDRLKMP
;
A
#
# COMPACT_ATOMS: atom_id res chain seq x y z
N MET A 1 -38.23 -24.28 22.10
CA MET A 1 -38.49 -22.99 21.41
C MET A 1 -37.17 -22.54 20.78
N SER A 2 -37.11 -22.47 19.45
CA SER A 2 -35.91 -22.03 18.72
C SER A 2 -35.85 -20.51 18.76
N VAL A 3 -34.86 -19.94 19.43
CA VAL A 3 -34.61 -18.50 19.38
C VAL A 3 -34.09 -18.20 17.97
N ALA A 4 -34.95 -17.66 17.11
CA ALA A 4 -34.52 -17.14 15.82
C ALA A 4 -33.57 -15.97 16.09
N ILE A 5 -32.28 -16.20 15.90
CA ILE A 5 -31.27 -15.13 15.98
C ILE A 5 -31.51 -14.26 14.74
N ALA A 6 -32.15 -13.11 14.94
CA ALA A 6 -32.39 -12.16 13.87
C ALA A 6 -31.07 -11.84 13.17
N SER A 7 -31.04 -11.93 11.83
CA SER A 7 -29.86 -11.57 11.06
C SER A 7 -29.48 -10.12 11.37
N PRO A 8 -28.19 -9.82 11.58
CA PRO A 8 -27.79 -8.47 11.92
C PRO A 8 -28.15 -7.51 10.77
N PRO A 9 -28.49 -6.25 11.05
CA PRO A 9 -28.97 -5.30 10.05
C PRO A 9 -28.00 -5.15 8.88
N LYS A 10 -28.48 -4.76 7.69
CA LYS A 10 -27.63 -4.57 6.51
C LYS A 10 -26.46 -3.65 6.86
N ALA A 11 -25.25 -3.95 6.36
CA ALA A 11 -24.08 -3.11 6.65
C ALA A 11 -24.29 -1.64 6.24
N THR A 12 -25.09 -1.41 5.19
CA THR A 12 -25.46 -0.07 4.69
C THR A 12 -26.30 0.74 5.67
N THR A 13 -26.94 0.12 6.65
CA THR A 13 -27.77 0.80 7.67
C THR A 13 -27.05 0.90 9.01
N ARG A 14 -25.79 0.46 9.11
CA ARG A 14 -25.00 0.56 10.34
C ARG A 14 -24.17 1.83 10.31
N GLU A 15 -24.28 2.64 11.35
CA GLU A 15 -23.37 3.74 11.58
C GLU A 15 -22.06 3.20 12.19
N PHE A 16 -20.96 3.28 11.44
CA PHE A 16 -19.66 2.84 11.94
C PHE A 16 -18.98 3.99 12.70
N ILE A 17 -19.35 4.17 13.96
CA ILE A 17 -18.75 5.19 14.83
C ILE A 17 -17.33 4.77 15.21
N ARG A 18 -16.33 5.35 14.55
CA ARG A 18 -14.92 5.07 14.80
C ARG A 18 -14.47 5.86 16.04
N LYS A 19 -14.22 5.14 17.13
CA LYS A 19 -13.75 5.72 18.40
C LYS A 19 -12.24 5.49 18.53
N GLY A 20 -11.49 6.56 18.76
CA GLY A 20 -10.08 6.48 19.13
C GLY A 20 -9.23 7.59 18.52
N GLN A 21 -8.19 7.99 19.24
CA GLN A 21 -7.14 8.84 18.70
C GLN A 21 -6.12 7.98 17.92
N PRO A 22 -5.47 8.52 16.88
CA PRO A 22 -4.39 7.82 16.20
C PRO A 22 -3.28 7.41 17.19
N PRO A 23 -2.94 6.12 17.32
CA PRO A 23 -1.95 5.66 18.32
C PRO A 23 -0.50 5.93 17.90
N THR A 24 -0.29 6.48 16.71
CA THR A 24 1.02 6.75 16.11
C THR A 24 1.06 8.21 15.67
N GLU A 25 2.25 8.71 15.34
CA GLU A 25 2.44 10.00 14.70
C GLU A 25 1.89 9.99 13.26
N ASP A 26 1.44 11.15 12.76
CA ASP A 26 1.06 11.32 11.36
C ASP A 26 2.25 11.77 10.51
N TYR A 27 2.83 10.84 9.76
CA TYR A 27 4.01 11.07 8.95
C TYR A 27 3.83 11.93 7.70
N ARG A 28 2.66 12.52 7.46
CA ARG A 28 2.40 13.32 6.25
C ARG A 28 3.31 14.55 6.17
N GLU A 29 3.44 15.29 7.26
CA GLU A 29 4.27 16.50 7.30
C GLU A 29 5.74 16.13 7.06
N LEU A 30 6.23 15.10 7.74
CA LEU A 30 7.60 14.61 7.55
C LEU A 30 7.87 14.12 6.11
N LEU A 31 6.90 13.48 5.46
CA LEU A 31 6.99 13.11 4.04
C LEU A 31 7.14 14.35 3.14
N PHE A 32 6.33 15.38 3.35
CA PHE A 32 6.37 16.61 2.56
C PHE A 32 7.64 17.43 2.83
N ASP A 33 8.14 17.45 4.06
CA ASP A 33 9.42 18.09 4.40
C ASP A 33 10.60 17.43 3.70
N LEU A 34 10.61 16.10 3.62
CA LEU A 34 11.66 15.36 2.89
C LEU A 34 11.54 15.57 1.39
N GLU A 35 10.32 15.60 0.85
CA GLU A 35 10.08 15.91 -0.56
C GLU A 35 10.55 17.32 -0.93
N ALA A 36 10.23 18.33 -0.10
CA ALA A 36 10.69 19.71 -0.30
C ALA A 36 12.22 19.84 -0.26
N LYS A 37 12.91 18.95 0.48
CA LYS A 37 14.38 18.85 0.53
C LYS A 37 14.98 18.05 -0.64
N GLY A 38 14.15 17.50 -1.53
CA GLY A 38 14.58 16.63 -2.63
C GLY A 38 15.10 15.26 -2.16
N GLU A 39 14.77 14.83 -0.94
CA GLU A 39 15.24 13.57 -0.38
C GLU A 39 14.45 12.35 -0.89
N LEU A 40 13.19 12.55 -1.24
CA LEU A 40 12.29 11.55 -1.82
C LEU A 40 11.20 12.24 -2.64
N GLU A 41 10.40 11.45 -3.37
CA GLU A 41 9.19 11.92 -4.01
C GLU A 41 7.96 11.26 -3.38
N VAL A 42 6.89 12.03 -3.16
CA VAL A 42 5.63 11.51 -2.63
C VAL A 42 4.62 11.38 -3.76
N GLN A 43 4.29 10.14 -4.12
CA GLN A 43 3.22 9.89 -5.08
C GLN A 43 1.87 10.35 -4.51
N ARG A 44 1.22 11.30 -5.19
CA ARG A 44 -0.09 11.82 -4.79
C ARG A 44 -1.21 10.87 -5.22
N VAL A 45 -2.25 10.77 -4.40
CA VAL A 45 -3.45 10.00 -4.75
C VAL A 45 -4.17 10.71 -5.91
N PRO A 46 -4.43 10.02 -7.04
CA PRO A 46 -5.09 10.62 -8.19
C PRO A 46 -6.58 10.89 -7.92
N GLU A 47 -7.12 11.87 -8.63
CA GLU A 47 -8.57 12.04 -8.76
C GLU A 47 -9.13 11.05 -9.81
N PRO A 48 -10.37 10.57 -9.67
CA PRO A 48 -11.26 10.79 -8.52
C PRO A 48 -10.85 9.95 -7.30
N PHE A 49 -10.89 10.53 -6.10
CA PHE A 49 -10.76 9.79 -4.84
C PHE A 49 -11.95 10.01 -3.91
N VAL A 50 -12.10 9.11 -2.94
CA VAL A 50 -12.99 9.30 -1.78
C VAL A 50 -12.17 9.49 -0.52
N GLU A 51 -12.60 10.39 0.36
CA GLU A 51 -12.06 10.50 1.72
C GLU A 51 -12.84 9.59 2.66
N VAL A 52 -12.13 8.67 3.29
CA VAL A 52 -12.70 7.81 4.33
C VAL A 52 -11.91 7.99 5.62
N GLU A 53 -12.60 7.93 6.75
CA GLU A 53 -11.91 7.87 8.02
C GLU A 53 -11.29 6.48 8.24
N THR A 54 -10.15 6.40 8.91
CA THR A 54 -9.56 5.12 9.33
C THR A 54 -10.09 4.72 10.70
N LYS A 55 -9.85 3.47 11.12
CA LYS A 55 -10.24 2.96 12.46
C LYS A 55 -9.86 3.92 13.61
N TYR A 56 -8.79 4.70 13.44
CA TYR A 56 -8.26 5.61 14.45
C TYR A 56 -8.48 7.09 14.13
N GLY A 57 -9.52 7.44 13.36
CA GLY A 57 -9.91 8.84 13.15
C GLY A 57 -9.11 9.60 12.07
N ARG A 58 -8.03 9.05 11.51
CA ARG A 58 -7.32 9.74 10.40
C ARG A 58 -8.14 9.69 9.12
N LYS A 59 -8.33 10.83 8.45
CA LYS A 59 -8.83 10.86 7.08
C LYS A 59 -7.81 10.24 6.13
N LYS A 60 -8.25 9.40 5.20
CA LYS A 60 -7.44 8.76 4.17
C LYS A 60 -8.13 8.93 2.82
N LYS A 61 -7.38 9.40 1.82
CA LYS A 61 -7.79 9.38 0.43
C LYS A 61 -7.65 7.96 -0.13
N VAL A 62 -8.67 7.49 -0.81
CA VAL A 62 -8.69 6.19 -1.51
C VAL A 62 -8.99 6.47 -2.98
N PRO A 63 -8.05 6.19 -3.90
CA PRO A 63 -8.29 6.39 -5.33
C PRO A 63 -9.40 5.47 -5.81
N LEU A 64 -10.29 6.00 -6.64
CA LEU A 64 -11.37 5.23 -7.26
C LEU A 64 -10.96 4.68 -8.63
N GLU A 65 -9.95 5.28 -9.26
CA GLU A 65 -9.45 4.95 -10.60
C GLU A 65 -7.92 5.05 -10.63
N TYR A 66 -7.32 4.69 -11.77
CA TYR A 66 -5.87 4.69 -11.99
C TYR A 66 -5.14 3.90 -10.91
N THR A 67 -5.65 2.70 -10.57
CA THR A 67 -5.03 1.86 -9.53
C THR A 67 -4.03 0.86 -10.10
N TRP A 68 -2.80 0.85 -9.57
CA TRP A 68 -1.75 -0.11 -9.94
C TRP A 68 -1.79 -1.30 -9.00
N HIS A 69 -2.07 -2.49 -9.51
CA HIS A 69 -2.30 -3.65 -8.67
C HIS A 69 -1.00 -4.32 -8.24
N HIS A 70 -0.56 -4.04 -7.00
CA HIS A 70 0.62 -4.70 -6.43
C HIS A 70 0.38 -6.20 -6.24
N LYS A 71 1.31 -7.04 -6.71
CA LYS A 71 1.29 -8.51 -6.58
C LYS A 71 1.98 -8.92 -5.29
N SER A 72 1.31 -9.79 -4.56
CA SER A 72 1.89 -10.53 -3.45
C SER A 72 2.24 -11.96 -3.88
N CYS A 73 3.42 -12.44 -3.48
CA CYS A 73 3.81 -13.84 -3.74
C CYS A 73 2.83 -14.83 -3.10
N GLY A 74 2.40 -14.58 -1.86
CA GLY A 74 1.46 -15.46 -1.16
C GLY A 74 0.07 -15.40 -1.80
N GLN A 75 -0.53 -14.22 -1.86
CA GLN A 75 -1.91 -14.10 -2.33
C GLN A 75 -2.03 -14.30 -3.84
N CYS A 76 -1.23 -13.61 -4.66
CA CYS A 76 -1.36 -13.72 -6.12
C CYS A 76 -0.73 -15.00 -6.66
N GLY A 77 0.34 -15.49 -6.04
CA GLY A 77 1.05 -16.70 -6.49
C GLY A 77 0.44 -18.01 -5.98
N HIS A 78 -0.02 -18.05 -4.72
CA HIS A 78 -0.48 -19.30 -4.09
C HIS A 78 -2.00 -19.34 -3.82
N ILE A 79 -2.69 -18.20 -3.85
CA ILE A 79 -4.14 -18.11 -3.61
C ILE A 79 -4.79 -17.31 -4.75
N PRO A 80 -4.69 -17.78 -6.01
CA PRO A 80 -5.06 -16.99 -7.19
C PRO A 80 -6.52 -16.50 -7.16
N GLY A 81 -7.42 -17.26 -6.54
CA GLY A 81 -8.83 -16.88 -6.32
C GLY A 81 -9.00 -15.54 -5.61
N TYR A 82 -8.05 -15.14 -4.75
CA TYR A 82 -8.05 -13.84 -4.08
C TYR A 82 -7.90 -12.69 -5.08
N SER A 83 -6.86 -12.74 -5.91
CA SER A 83 -6.64 -11.73 -6.96
C SER A 83 -7.72 -11.76 -8.04
N THR A 84 -8.21 -12.95 -8.40
CA THR A 84 -9.31 -13.12 -9.35
C THR A 84 -10.58 -12.43 -8.88
N ALA A 85 -10.96 -12.57 -7.61
CA ALA A 85 -12.12 -11.90 -7.04
C ALA A 85 -11.98 -10.38 -7.07
N ILE A 86 -10.80 -9.84 -6.74
CA ILE A 86 -10.53 -8.39 -6.80
C ILE A 86 -10.65 -7.87 -8.24
N PHE A 87 -10.02 -8.53 -9.20
CA PHE A 87 -10.10 -8.12 -10.61
C PHE A 87 -11.49 -8.25 -11.18
N TRP A 88 -12.23 -9.28 -10.77
CA TRP A 88 -13.63 -9.42 -11.14
C TRP A 88 -14.45 -8.24 -10.62
N LEU A 89 -14.31 -7.85 -9.34
CA LEU A 89 -14.99 -6.68 -8.77
C LEU A 89 -14.62 -5.39 -9.49
N ASN A 90 -13.33 -5.14 -9.76
CA ASN A 90 -12.91 -3.96 -10.53
C ASN A 90 -13.59 -3.89 -11.90
N ARG A 91 -13.70 -5.04 -12.61
CA ARG A 91 -14.42 -5.12 -13.88
C ARG A 91 -15.93 -4.90 -13.70
N GLN A 92 -16.55 -5.45 -12.66
CA GLN A 92 -17.99 -5.24 -12.39
C GLN A 92 -18.33 -3.77 -12.13
N PHE A 93 -17.43 -3.04 -11.47
CA PHE A 93 -17.61 -1.63 -11.16
C PHE A 93 -17.00 -0.69 -12.19
N ASN A 94 -16.57 -1.21 -13.35
CA ASN A 94 -15.94 -0.46 -14.44
C ASN A 94 -14.81 0.46 -13.95
N LYS A 95 -13.91 -0.07 -13.10
CA LYS A 95 -12.79 0.68 -12.53
C LYS A 95 -11.55 0.54 -13.40
N ASP A 96 -10.83 1.64 -13.57
CA ASP A 96 -9.51 1.62 -14.20
C ASP A 96 -8.45 1.08 -13.24
N TYR A 97 -7.80 0.00 -13.67
CA TYR A 97 -6.69 -0.60 -12.96
C TYR A 97 -5.65 -1.17 -13.93
N HIS A 98 -4.39 -1.03 -13.55
CA HIS A 98 -3.27 -1.66 -14.22
C HIS A 98 -2.89 -2.94 -13.48
N ASP A 99 -2.83 -4.06 -14.22
CA ASP A 99 -2.32 -5.33 -13.71
C ASP A 99 -0.97 -5.70 -14.36
N PRO A 100 0.15 -5.23 -13.80
CA PRO A 100 1.47 -5.44 -14.39
C PRO A 100 1.90 -6.90 -14.23
N LYS A 101 2.55 -7.44 -15.27
CA LYS A 101 2.99 -8.84 -15.33
C LYS A 101 4.41 -9.05 -14.78
N ASP A 102 5.20 -7.99 -14.64
CA ASP A 102 6.65 -7.99 -14.43
C ASP A 102 7.06 -7.27 -13.12
N GLN A 103 6.21 -7.34 -12.10
CA GLN A 103 6.50 -6.73 -10.81
C GLN A 103 7.20 -7.66 -9.82
N SER A 104 7.97 -7.05 -8.91
CA SER A 104 8.63 -7.75 -7.80
C SER A 104 7.69 -7.93 -6.61
N SER A 105 7.69 -9.10 -5.99
CA SER A 105 6.98 -9.32 -4.72
C SER A 105 7.50 -8.38 -3.62
N CYS A 106 6.69 -8.09 -2.61
CA CYS A 106 7.12 -7.31 -1.44
C CYS A 106 8.25 -7.95 -0.62
N THR A 107 8.58 -9.23 -0.85
CA THR A 107 9.61 -10.03 -0.14
C THR A 107 9.40 -10.25 1.37
N ALA A 108 8.34 -9.69 1.96
CA ALA A 108 8.10 -9.66 3.39
C ALA A 108 8.10 -11.03 4.11
N TRP A 109 7.57 -12.10 3.48
CA TRP A 109 7.51 -13.45 4.06
C TRP A 109 8.89 -14.03 4.38
N ASN A 110 9.85 -13.82 3.47
CA ASN A 110 11.22 -14.30 3.66
C ASN A 110 11.95 -13.51 4.75
N TYR A 111 11.46 -12.33 5.13
CA TYR A 111 12.17 -11.42 6.02
C TYR A 111 11.67 -11.41 7.46
N TYR A 112 10.36 -11.34 7.69
CA TYR A 112 9.83 -11.48 9.06
C TYR A 112 10.16 -12.85 9.69
N ALA A 113 10.44 -13.86 8.86
CA ALA A 113 10.72 -15.22 9.30
C ALA A 113 12.21 -15.62 9.24
N SER A 114 13.15 -14.73 8.88
CA SER A 114 14.57 -15.12 8.74
C SER A 114 15.58 -14.16 9.37
N SER A 115 16.71 -14.72 9.82
CA SER A 115 17.89 -14.00 10.31
C SER A 115 18.70 -13.28 9.21
N THR A 116 18.28 -13.39 7.95
CA THR A 116 18.96 -12.79 6.78
C THR A 116 18.37 -11.45 6.35
N SER A 117 17.72 -10.74 7.27
CA SER A 117 17.04 -9.48 6.96
C SER A 117 17.98 -8.37 6.53
N ASN A 118 17.59 -7.63 5.48
CA ASN A 118 18.32 -6.51 4.91
C ASN A 118 17.35 -5.37 4.58
N SER A 119 17.33 -4.34 5.41
CA SER A 119 16.42 -3.19 5.29
C SER A 119 16.62 -2.40 3.99
N ALA A 120 17.86 -2.28 3.51
CA ALA A 120 18.14 -1.62 2.24
C ALA A 120 17.49 -2.37 1.06
N ALA A 121 17.62 -3.69 1.01
CA ALA A 121 16.99 -4.49 -0.04
C ALA A 121 15.45 -4.40 0.01
N GLN A 122 14.87 -4.45 1.21
CA GLN A 122 13.43 -4.32 1.43
C GLN A 122 12.90 -2.96 0.96
N ALA A 123 13.58 -1.90 1.37
CA ALA A 123 13.22 -0.55 0.99
C ALA A 123 13.35 -0.33 -0.53
N VAL A 124 14.43 -0.82 -1.15
CA VAL A 124 14.60 -0.77 -2.60
C VAL A 124 13.44 -1.45 -3.32
N VAL A 125 13.02 -2.65 -2.91
CA VAL A 125 11.92 -3.37 -3.58
C VAL A 125 10.59 -2.60 -3.44
N ALA A 126 10.32 -2.03 -2.27
CA ALA A 126 9.13 -1.22 -2.05
C ALA A 126 9.13 0.03 -2.95
N ILE A 127 10.22 0.80 -2.92
CA ILE A 127 10.35 2.04 -3.69
C ILE A 127 10.37 1.78 -5.19
N ARG A 128 11.03 0.70 -5.66
CA ARG A 128 10.98 0.26 -7.06
C ARG A 128 9.56 0.03 -7.54
N ASN A 129 8.71 -0.61 -6.75
CA ASN A 129 7.32 -0.88 -7.14
C ASN A 129 6.49 0.41 -7.20
N PHE A 130 6.73 1.36 -6.29
CA PHE A 130 6.07 2.68 -6.36
C PHE A 130 6.57 3.51 -7.55
N ALA A 131 7.87 3.48 -7.82
CA ALA A 131 8.46 4.11 -8.99
C ALA A 131 7.89 3.52 -10.29
N GLN A 132 7.76 2.19 -10.38
CA GLN A 132 7.13 1.54 -11.53
C GLN A 132 5.66 1.97 -11.68
N ALA A 133 4.87 1.94 -10.60
CA ALA A 133 3.48 2.38 -10.64
C ALA A 133 3.36 3.82 -11.17
N LYS A 134 4.24 4.72 -10.71
CA LYS A 134 4.33 6.09 -11.20
C LYS A 134 4.65 6.14 -12.69
N LEU A 135 5.66 5.41 -13.15
CA LEU A 135 6.06 5.37 -14.56
C LEU A 135 4.94 4.83 -15.46
N ASP A 136 4.15 3.89 -14.96
CA ASP A 136 2.98 3.35 -15.66
C ASP A 136 1.80 4.36 -15.67
N GLY A 137 1.84 5.40 -14.84
CA GLY A 137 0.79 6.41 -14.71
C GLY A 137 -0.31 6.06 -13.70
N TYR A 138 -0.07 5.11 -12.79
CA TYR A 138 -1.06 4.57 -11.86
C TYR A 138 -0.61 4.68 -10.38
N PHE A 139 -1.55 4.66 -9.44
CA PHE A 139 -1.32 4.71 -8.00
C PHE A 139 -1.30 3.31 -7.36
N PRO A 140 -0.27 2.93 -6.58
CA PRO A 140 -0.14 1.59 -6.02
C PRO A 140 -1.28 1.23 -5.05
N LEU A 141 -2.03 0.19 -5.42
CA LEU A 141 -3.06 -0.45 -4.61
C LEU A 141 -2.53 -1.79 -4.07
N ILE A 142 -2.24 -1.80 -2.77
CA ILE A 142 -1.70 -2.96 -2.07
C ILE A 142 -2.85 -3.69 -1.36
N HIS A 143 -3.21 -4.86 -1.87
CA HIS A 143 -4.30 -5.68 -1.32
C HIS A 143 -3.84 -6.72 -0.30
N CYS A 144 -2.56 -7.10 -0.34
CA CYS A 144 -2.01 -8.09 0.59
C CYS A 144 -1.66 -7.48 1.94
N GLY A 145 -2.24 -8.04 3.01
CA GLY A 145 -1.98 -7.58 4.38
C GLY A 145 -0.50 -7.59 4.76
N THR A 146 0.25 -8.62 4.34
CA THR A 146 1.70 -8.69 4.58
C THR A 146 2.45 -7.60 3.84
N SER A 147 2.15 -7.39 2.55
CA SER A 147 2.78 -6.31 1.76
C SER A 147 2.44 -4.93 2.31
N TYR A 148 1.19 -4.75 2.76
CA TYR A 148 0.72 -3.50 3.33
C TYR A 148 1.41 -3.16 4.66
N GLY A 149 1.59 -4.15 5.55
CA GLY A 149 2.35 -3.99 6.79
C GLY A 149 3.82 -3.65 6.51
N HIS A 150 4.46 -4.46 5.67
CA HIS A 150 5.86 -4.25 5.29
C HIS A 150 6.14 -2.87 4.70
N TYR A 151 5.33 -2.42 3.73
CA TYR A 151 5.56 -1.10 3.13
C TYR A 151 5.26 0.05 4.08
N LYS A 152 4.41 -0.15 5.10
CA LYS A 152 4.21 0.84 6.17
C LYS A 152 5.44 0.96 7.07
N GLU A 153 6.09 -0.15 7.39
CA GLU A 153 7.32 -0.18 8.20
C GLU A 153 8.51 0.37 7.40
N VAL A 154 8.67 -0.04 6.14
CA VAL A 154 9.68 0.55 5.23
C VAL A 154 9.53 2.07 5.13
N ARG A 155 8.29 2.57 5.04
CA ARG A 155 8.04 4.02 5.05
C ARG A 155 8.56 4.66 6.33
N GLU A 156 8.31 4.06 7.49
CA GLU A 156 8.82 4.56 8.76
C GLU A 156 10.36 4.61 8.76
N GLU A 157 11.03 3.54 8.31
CA GLU A 157 12.49 3.51 8.21
C GLU A 157 13.03 4.58 7.25
N ILE A 158 12.42 4.73 6.08
CA ILE A 158 12.83 5.71 5.06
C ILE A 158 12.71 7.14 5.58
N LEU A 159 11.70 7.43 6.39
CA LEU A 159 11.50 8.74 6.98
C LEU A 159 12.59 9.09 8.00
N HIS A 160 12.95 8.14 8.86
CA HIS A 160 13.83 8.40 10.00
C HIS A 160 15.33 8.14 9.71
N HIS A 161 15.67 7.33 8.70
CA HIS A 161 17.05 6.92 8.45
C HIS A 161 17.61 7.42 7.12
N ARG A 162 18.32 8.56 7.14
CA ARG A 162 18.98 9.13 5.96
C ARG A 162 19.93 8.15 5.26
N LYS A 163 20.73 7.40 6.03
CA LYS A 163 21.67 6.41 5.48
C LYS A 163 20.95 5.33 4.65
N LEU A 164 19.75 4.92 5.07
CA LEU A 164 18.92 3.98 4.32
C LEU A 164 18.45 4.61 3.00
N ARG A 165 17.96 5.86 3.03
CA ARG A 165 17.59 6.59 1.80
C ARG A 165 18.74 6.69 0.82
N ASP A 166 19.96 6.97 1.28
CA ASP A 166 21.14 7.03 0.43
C ASP A 166 21.47 5.68 -0.21
N GLN A 167 21.27 4.58 0.51
CA GLN A 167 21.43 3.23 -0.04
C GLN A 167 20.37 2.92 -1.09
N VAL A 168 19.11 3.28 -0.83
CA VAL A 168 18.02 3.11 -1.80
C VAL A 168 18.28 3.91 -3.06
N ARG A 169 18.61 5.19 -2.94
CA ARG A 169 18.89 6.09 -4.07
C ARG A 169 19.97 5.51 -4.99
N LYS A 170 21.10 5.04 -4.42
CA LYS A 170 22.17 4.39 -5.20
C LYS A 170 21.70 3.20 -6.03
N VAL A 171 20.72 2.43 -5.55
CA VAL A 171 20.18 1.30 -6.31
C VAL A 171 19.16 1.78 -7.34
N MET A 172 18.28 2.72 -6.98
CA MET A 172 17.31 3.33 -7.90
C MET A 172 18.00 4.01 -9.10
N ASP A 173 19.11 4.71 -8.87
CA ASP A 173 19.95 5.32 -9.92
C ASP A 173 20.46 4.28 -10.92
N ARG A 174 20.89 3.11 -10.42
CA ARG A 174 21.33 1.99 -11.27
C ARG A 174 20.20 1.39 -12.08
N LEU A 175 19.00 1.35 -11.50
CA LEU A 175 17.77 0.92 -12.17
C LEU A 175 17.19 2.00 -13.11
N LYS A 176 17.73 3.22 -13.08
CA LYS A 176 17.23 4.39 -13.82
C LYS A 176 15.77 4.70 -13.52
N MET A 177 15.41 4.60 -12.24
CA MET A 177 14.06 4.86 -11.76
C MET A 177 14.03 6.10 -10.87
N PRO A 178 12.91 6.86 -10.90
CA PRO A 178 12.74 8.05 -10.07
C PRO A 178 12.68 7.71 -8.57
#